data_AF-A0A2S9I797-F1
#
_entry.id   AF-A0A2S9I797-F1
#
_cell.length_a   1.000
_cell.length_b   1.000
_cell.length_c   1.000
_cell.angle_alpha   90.00
_cell.angle_beta   90.00
_cell.angle_gamma   90.00
#
_symmetry.space_group_name_H-M   'P 1'
#
loop_
_entity.id
_entity.type
_entity.pdbx_description
1 polymer ?
#
loop_
_entity_poly.entity_id
_entity_poly.type
_entity_poly.pdbx_seq_one_letter_code
_entity_poly.pdbx_strand_id
1 'polypeptide(L)'
;MNDATLRNFRKEYPELTAEKLRADPCLNIYVGAMVLRRNFNQYGTGWLAVGMYNAGVKNREITIRNRYRYAMLIDGHYKKIKAGTIPRKVFEKN
;
A
#
# COMPACT_ATOMS: atom_id res chain seq x y z
N MET A 1 -7.67 1.80 0.20
CA MET A 1 -7.60 1.94 1.68
C MET A 1 -9.00 1.69 2.23
N ASN A 2 -9.16 0.96 3.34
CA ASN A 2 -10.49 0.71 3.91
C ASN A 2 -10.92 1.85 4.87
N ASP A 3 -12.21 1.89 5.21
CA ASP A 3 -12.80 2.99 5.99
C ASP A 3 -12.27 3.06 7.44
N ALA A 4 -11.89 1.93 8.03
CA ALA A 4 -11.30 1.91 9.37
C ALA A 4 -9.92 2.58 9.40
N THR A 5 -9.11 2.32 8.38
CA THR A 5 -7.83 3.01 8.20
C THR A 5 -8.04 4.51 7.96
N LEU A 6 -9.02 4.89 7.14
CA LEU A 6 -9.37 6.29 6.88
C LEU A 6 -9.77 7.05 8.15
N ARG A 7 -10.55 6.45 9.06
CA ARG A 7 -10.95 7.10 10.32
C ARG A 7 -9.76 7.53 11.18
N ASN A 8 -8.69 6.73 11.21
CA ASN A 8 -7.48 7.10 11.96
C ASN A 8 -6.74 8.27 11.28
N PHE A 9 -6.71 8.30 9.94
CA PHE A 9 -6.07 9.39 9.20
C PHE A 9 -6.84 10.70 9.26
N ARG A 10 -8.18 10.68 9.40
CA ARG A 10 -8.99 11.91 9.51
C ARG A 10 -8.62 12.79 10.72
N LYS A 11 -7.97 12.24 11.75
CA LYS A 11 -7.45 13.04 12.87
C LYS A 11 -6.29 13.96 12.44
N GLU A 12 -5.47 13.50 11.50
CA GLU A 12 -4.31 14.22 10.99
C GLU A 12 -4.61 14.94 9.67
N TYR A 13 -5.58 14.42 8.90
CA TYR A 13 -5.99 14.89 7.58
C TYR A 13 -7.53 14.93 7.52
N PRO A 14 -8.19 15.90 8.19
CA PRO A 14 -9.65 15.95 8.33
C PRO A 14 -10.38 16.02 6.99
N GLU A 15 -9.73 16.65 6.01
CA GLU A 15 -10.22 16.80 4.64
C GLU A 15 -10.12 15.54 3.79
N LEU A 16 -9.41 14.49 4.24
CA LEU A 16 -9.18 13.29 3.47
C LEU A 16 -10.41 12.38 3.47
N THR A 17 -10.99 12.15 2.29
CA THR A 17 -12.15 11.27 2.10
C THR A 17 -11.85 10.18 1.08
N ALA A 18 -12.60 9.07 1.15
CA ALA A 18 -12.53 8.02 0.14
C ALA A 18 -12.89 8.52 -1.26
N GLU A 19 -13.77 9.52 -1.34
CA GLU A 19 -14.17 10.17 -2.59
C GLU A 19 -13.02 10.97 -3.21
N LYS A 20 -12.36 11.84 -2.44
CA LYS A 20 -11.19 12.60 -2.92
C LYS A 20 -10.06 11.66 -3.37
N LEU A 21 -9.82 10.57 -2.63
CA LEU A 21 -8.84 9.55 -3.01
C LEU A 21 -9.21 8.78 -4.29
N ARG A 22 -10.50 8.66 -4.62
CA ARG A 22 -10.93 8.03 -5.89
C ARG A 22 -10.87 9.02 -7.05
N ALA A 23 -11.17 10.29 -6.80
CA ALA A 23 -11.15 11.35 -7.79
C ALA A 23 -9.72 11.79 -8.17
N ASP A 24 -8.78 11.74 -7.22
CA ASP A 24 -7.38 12.14 -7.43
C ASP A 24 -6.42 10.93 -7.30
N PRO A 25 -5.94 10.37 -8.43
CA PRO A 25 -5.02 9.24 -8.41
C PRO A 25 -3.64 9.60 -7.84
N CYS A 26 -3.19 10.84 -8.01
CA CYS A 26 -1.91 11.30 -7.47
C CYS A 26 -1.97 11.37 -5.94
N LEU A 27 -3.05 11.94 -5.39
CA LEU A 27 -3.31 11.95 -3.95
C LEU A 27 -3.43 10.52 -3.41
N ASN A 28 -4.08 9.61 -4.13
CA ASN A 28 -4.19 8.21 -3.73
C ASN A 28 -2.83 7.53 -3.57
N ILE A 29 -1.97 7.68 -4.59
CA ILE A 29 -0.61 7.13 -4.58
C ILE A 29 0.20 7.75 -3.45
N TYR A 30 0.15 9.07 -3.29
CA TYR A 30 0.87 9.79 -2.24
C TYR A 30 0.48 9.30 -0.84
N VAL A 31 -0.82 9.26 -0.54
CA VAL A 31 -1.33 8.81 0.76
C VAL A 31 -0.96 7.34 0.98
N GLY A 32 -1.16 6.47 -0.01
CA GLY A 32 -0.79 5.05 0.07
C GLY A 32 0.70 4.85 0.40
N ALA A 33 1.59 5.59 -0.28
CA ALA A 33 3.02 5.56 -0.03
C ALA A 33 3.38 6.08 1.37
N MET A 34 2.71 7.14 1.84
CA MET A 34 2.88 7.66 3.19
C MET A 34 2.51 6.61 4.25
N VAL A 35 1.36 5.93 4.11
CA VAL A 35 0.94 4.88 5.04
C VAL A 35 1.94 3.72 5.04
N LEU A 36 2.40 3.30 3.86
CA LEU A 36 3.41 2.25 3.75
C LEU A 36 4.73 2.66 4.43
N ARG A 37 5.18 3.90 4.26
CA ARG A 37 6.38 4.43 4.94
C ARG A 37 6.23 4.38 6.46
N ARG A 38 5.08 4.77 7.01
CA ARG A 38 4.83 4.64 8.46
C ARG A 38 4.92 3.19 8.92
N ASN A 39 4.39 2.27 8.12
CA ASN A 39 4.47 0.84 8.40
C ASN A 39 5.94 0.34 8.42
N PHE A 40 6.76 0.79 7.46
CA PHE A 40 8.20 0.49 7.46
C PHE A 40 8.94 1.08 8.65
N ASN A 41 8.62 2.31 9.05
CA ASN A 41 9.24 2.93 10.23
C ASN A 41 8.92 2.14 11.52
N GLN A 42 7.73 1.55 11.60
CA GLN A 42 7.29 0.84 12.80
C GLN A 42 7.73 -0.63 12.85
N TYR A 43 7.74 -1.33 11.72
CA TYR A 43 7.94 -2.79 11.66
C TYR A 43 9.16 -3.23 10.84
N GLY A 44 9.97 -2.27 10.38
CA GLY A 44 11.12 -2.51 9.51
C GLY A 44 10.76 -2.52 8.02
N THR A 45 11.75 -2.20 7.18
CA THR A 45 11.64 -2.28 5.73
C THR A 45 11.76 -3.73 5.26
N GLY A 46 10.71 -4.25 4.64
CA GLY A 46 10.73 -5.59 4.05
C GLY A 46 9.36 -6.05 3.54
N TRP A 47 9.34 -7.18 2.83
CA TRP A 47 8.12 -7.74 2.24
C TRP A 47 7.04 -8.05 3.27
N LEU A 48 7.42 -8.47 4.48
CA LEU A 48 6.46 -8.71 5.55
C LEU A 48 5.70 -7.42 5.93
N ALA A 49 6.38 -6.28 5.96
CA ALA A 49 5.73 -4.99 6.20
C ALA A 49 4.81 -4.58 5.02
N VAL A 50 5.16 -4.93 3.77
CA VAL A 50 4.21 -4.78 2.64
C VAL A 50 2.95 -5.65 2.86
N GLY A 51 3.12 -6.87 3.34
CA GLY A 51 2.01 -7.75 3.72
C GLY A 51 1.16 -7.18 4.87
N MET A 52 1.80 -6.62 5.91
CA MET A 52 1.11 -5.98 7.04
C MET A 52 0.32 -4.74 6.62
N TYR A 53 0.81 -3.97 5.65
CA TYR A 53 0.08 -2.84 5.09
C TYR A 53 -1.28 -3.28 4.50
N ASN A 54 -1.31 -4.45 3.85
CA ASN A 54 -2.53 -4.98 3.24
C ASN A 54 -3.46 -5.70 4.24
N ALA A 55 -2.90 -6.58 5.07
CA ALA A 55 -3.68 -7.49 5.92
C ALA A 55 -3.83 -7.02 7.38
N GLY A 56 -3.08 -5.99 7.80
CA GLY A 56 -3.03 -5.48 9.17
C GLY A 56 -2.09 -6.27 10.09
N VAL A 57 -1.92 -5.78 11.33
CA VAL A 57 -0.86 -6.21 12.28
C VAL A 57 -1.32 -7.17 13.38
N LYS A 58 -2.62 -7.50 13.44
CA LYS A 58 -3.17 -8.48 14.40
C LYS A 58 -2.67 -9.90 14.12
N ASN A 59 -2.10 -10.58 15.10
CA ASN A 59 -1.54 -11.94 14.94
C ASN A 59 -2.62 -13.03 15.02
N ARG A 60 -3.59 -12.98 14.10
CA ARG A 60 -4.53 -14.08 13.84
C ARG A 60 -3.98 -14.92 12.70
N GLU A 61 -4.20 -16.23 12.74
CA GLU A 61 -3.66 -17.16 11.74
C GLU A 61 -4.02 -16.72 10.30
N ILE A 62 -5.29 -16.38 10.06
CA ILE A 62 -5.76 -15.87 8.76
C ILE A 62 -5.04 -14.59 8.33
N THR A 63 -4.78 -13.68 9.27
CA THR A 63 -4.09 -12.43 8.99
C THR A 63 -2.63 -12.68 8.64
N ILE A 64 -1.95 -13.55 9.39
CA ILE A 64 -0.56 -13.94 9.11
C ILE A 64 -0.46 -14.56 7.72
N ARG A 65 -1.34 -15.50 7.39
CA ARG A 65 -1.41 -16.13 6.06
C ARG A 65 -1.61 -15.08 4.95
N ASN A 66 -2.50 -14.12 5.16
CA ASN A 66 -2.77 -13.06 4.19
C ASN A 66 -1.57 -12.12 3.99
N ARG A 67 -0.81 -11.80 5.05
CA ARG A 67 0.42 -11.00 4.92
C ARG A 67 1.42 -11.68 4.00
N TYR A 68 1.71 -12.95 4.24
CA TYR A 68 2.67 -13.70 3.42
C TYR A 68 2.19 -13.84 1.99
N ARG A 69 0.91 -14.17 1.77
CA ARG A 69 0.34 -14.27 0.43
C ARG A 69 0.49 -12.97 -0.35
N TYR A 70 0.15 -11.84 0.27
CA TYR A 70 0.26 -10.53 -0.38
C TYR A 70 1.72 -10.13 -0.60
N ALA A 71 2.58 -10.36 0.39
CA ALA A 71 4.01 -10.09 0.28
C ALA A 71 4.65 -10.83 -0.90
N MET A 72 4.38 -12.13 -1.06
CA MET A 72 4.89 -12.93 -2.17
C MET A 72 4.34 -12.45 -3.52
N LEU A 73 3.06 -12.08 -3.58
CA LEU A 73 2.45 -11.54 -4.80
C LEU A 73 3.17 -10.26 -5.26
N ILE A 74 3.40 -9.31 -4.35
CA ILE A 74 4.05 -8.04 -4.69
C ILE A 74 5.53 -8.23 -5.01
N ASP A 75 6.25 -9.10 -4.29
CA ASP A 75 7.64 -9.45 -4.62
C ASP A 75 7.75 -9.99 -6.05
N GLY A 76 6.83 -10.88 -6.46
CA GLY A 76 6.76 -11.40 -7.82
C GLY A 76 6.54 -10.30 -8.87
N HIS A 77 5.62 -9.36 -8.62
CA HIS A 77 5.41 -8.21 -9.51
C HIS A 77 6.63 -7.29 -9.57
N TYR A 78 7.22 -6.96 -8.42
CA TYR A 78 8.39 -6.11 -8.34
C TYR A 78 9.57 -6.69 -9.12
N LYS A 79 9.85 -7.99 -8.96
CA LYS A 79 10.89 -8.69 -9.73
C LYS A 79 10.65 -8.61 -11.23
N LYS A 80 9.42 -8.83 -11.70
CA LYS A 80 9.06 -8.71 -13.13
C LYS A 80 9.24 -7.28 -13.66
N ILE A 81 8.90 -6.26 -12.87
CA ILE A 81 9.13 -4.85 -13.23
C ILE A 81 10.63 -4.55 -13.31
N LYS A 82 11.41 -4.99 -12.32
CA LYS A 82 12.87 -4.81 -12.28
C LYS A 82 13.58 -5.54 -13.42
N ALA A 83 13.04 -6.68 -13.86
CA ALA A 83 13.53 -7.43 -15.00
C ALA A 83 13.06 -6.86 -16.36
N GLY A 84 12.20 -5.83 -16.37
CA GLY A 84 11.65 -5.25 -17.60
C GLY A 84 10.61 -6.13 -18.31
N THR A 85 10.20 -7.25 -17.71
CA THR A 85 9.20 -8.17 -18.29
C THR A 85 7.79 -7.58 -18.30
N ILE A 86 7.51 -6.65 -17.38
CA ILE A 86 6.32 -5.79 -17.44
C ILE A 86 6.78 -4.43 -17.97
N PRO A 87 6.37 -4.03 -19.20
CA PRO A 87 6.81 -2.77 -19.76
C PRO A 87 6.29 -1.61 -18.91
N ARG A 88 7.17 -0.64 -18.62
CA ARG A 88 6.71 0.63 -18.04
C ARG A 88 5.81 1.30 -19.08
N LYS A 89 4.57 1.60 -18.72
CA LYS A 89 3.75 2.52 -19.53
C LYS A 89 4.51 3.84 -19.62
N VAL A 90 4.93 4.18 -20.84
CA VAL A 90 5.41 5.52 -21.16
C VAL A 90 4.18 6.41 -21.09
N PHE A 91 4.15 7.34 -20.14
CA PHE A 91 3.12 8.37 -20.15
C PHE A 91 3.53 9.36 -21.24
N GLU A 92 2.81 9.34 -22.36
CA GLU A 92 2.94 10.38 -23.38
C GLU A 92 2.55 11.72 -22.73
N LYS A 93 3.48 12.69 -22.77
CA LYS A 93 3.19 14.05 -22.36
C LYS A 93 2.32 14.67 -23.47
N ASN A 94 1.04 14.86 -23.19
CA ASN A 94 0.21 15.81 -23.92
C ASN A 94 0.60 17.24 -23.55
#